data_AF-A0A945XZW4-F1
#
_entry.id   AF-A0A945XZW4-F1
#
_cell.length_a   1.000
_cell.length_b   1.000
_cell.length_c   1.000
_cell.angle_alpha   90.00
_cell.angle_beta   90.00
_cell.angle_gamma   90.00
#
_symmetry.space_group_name_H-M   'P 1'
#
loop_
_entity.id
_entity.type
_entity.pdbx_description
1 polymer ?
#
loop_
_entity_poly.entity_id
_entity_poly.type
_entity_poly.pdbx_seq_one_letter_code
_entity_poly.pdbx_strand_id
1 'polypeptide(L)'
;QHWMENGEHSLIIYDDLSKQAEAYRQVSLLLRRPPGREAFPGDVFYLHSRLLERAAKLSDELGAGSLTALPIIETKAGDVSAFIPTNVISITDGQIFLQDDLFKSGIRPAVDVGISVSRVGSAAQVKAMKVATGTLKGDLQQFRELEAFAAFGSDLDPVSKAQLARGYRLTELLKQGVNTPYPVAEQTVSIFAGTRGYLDSLDIGDVLRFEAELLDWFRTRHDSIMSSIKNDGVIPDEGDLEAAIKEFSDQFEGSSNEGSEPEAEAQGAAHAKVVDSDTTLPEEDITRDED
;
A
#
# COMPACT_ATOMS: atom_id res chain seq x y z
N GLN A 1 -1.86 -13.78 21.56
CA GLN A 1 -2.49 -13.45 22.84
C GLN A 1 -1.52 -13.58 23.99
N HIS A 2 -0.90 -14.75 24.22
CA HIS A 2 0.10 -14.93 25.26
C HIS A 2 1.16 -13.81 25.33
N TRP A 3 1.82 -13.50 24.21
CA TRP A 3 2.79 -12.39 24.13
C TRP A 3 2.17 -11.02 24.44
N MET A 4 1.01 -10.69 23.84
CA MET A 4 0.25 -9.47 24.12
C MET A 4 -0.10 -9.30 25.61
N GLU A 5 -0.54 -10.37 26.27
CA GLU A 5 -0.90 -10.36 27.70
C GLU A 5 0.33 -10.23 28.62
N ASN A 6 1.52 -10.59 28.11
CA ASN A 6 2.79 -10.40 28.80
C ASN A 6 3.46 -9.04 28.49
N GLY A 7 2.74 -8.13 27.83
CA GLY A 7 3.23 -6.79 27.50
C GLY A 7 4.07 -6.69 26.21
N GLU A 8 4.18 -7.77 25.44
CA GLU A 8 4.88 -7.76 24.15
C GLU A 8 3.98 -7.31 22.99
N HIS A 9 4.59 -7.01 21.84
CA HIS A 9 3.90 -6.66 20.61
C HIS A 9 3.98 -7.82 19.62
N SER A 10 2.86 -8.19 19.03
CA SER A 10 2.76 -9.33 18.11
C SER A 10 1.98 -8.97 16.85
N LEU A 11 2.34 -9.64 15.75
CA LEU A 11 1.65 -9.58 14.47
C LEU A 11 1.12 -10.99 14.14
N ILE A 12 -0.13 -11.08 13.70
CA ILE A 12 -0.72 -12.32 13.18
C ILE A 12 -1.26 -12.09 11.77
N ILE A 13 -0.92 -12.99 10.85
CA ILE A 13 -1.41 -13.00 9.47
C ILE A 13 -2.28 -14.24 9.30
N TYR A 14 -3.48 -14.06 8.77
CA TYR A 14 -4.38 -15.17 8.46
C TYR A 14 -4.49 -15.32 6.94
N ASP A 15 -3.86 -16.35 6.39
CA ASP A 15 -3.85 -16.65 4.95
C ASP A 15 -4.54 -18.00 4.68
N ASP A 16 -5.84 -18.06 4.39
CA ASP A 16 -6.79 -16.93 4.34
C ASP A 16 -8.09 -17.26 5.11
N LEU A 17 -8.84 -16.23 5.49
CA LEU A 17 -10.09 -16.38 6.24
C LEU A 17 -11.27 -16.83 5.35
N SER A 18 -11.18 -16.73 4.02
CA SER A 18 -12.18 -17.27 3.10
C SER A 18 -12.22 -18.81 3.21
N LYS A 19 -11.05 -19.45 3.18
CA LYS A 19 -10.89 -20.91 3.37
C LYS A 19 -11.32 -21.37 4.76
N GLN A 20 -11.09 -20.54 5.80
CA GLN A 20 -11.61 -20.84 7.14
C GLN A 20 -13.15 -20.89 7.14
N ALA A 21 -13.81 -19.90 6.51
CA ALA A 21 -15.26 -19.86 6.41
C ALA A 21 -15.81 -21.07 5.61
N GLU A 22 -15.14 -21.45 4.52
CA GLU A 22 -15.51 -22.62 3.72
C GLU A 22 -15.41 -23.92 4.52
N ALA A 23 -14.35 -24.11 5.30
CA ALA A 23 -14.21 -25.26 6.19
C ALA A 23 -15.32 -25.28 7.25
N TYR A 24 -15.63 -24.13 7.87
CA TYR A 24 -16.71 -24.03 8.85
C TYR A 24 -18.09 -24.31 8.25
N ARG A 25 -18.31 -23.89 7.00
CA ARG A 25 -19.50 -24.24 6.22
C ARG A 25 -19.61 -25.74 6.01
N GLN A 26 -18.54 -26.41 5.58
CA GLN A 26 -18.54 -27.86 5.39
C GLN A 26 -18.88 -28.61 6.68
N VAL A 27 -18.23 -28.26 7.78
CA VAL A 27 -18.50 -28.86 9.10
C VAL A 27 -19.96 -28.63 9.52
N SER A 28 -20.47 -27.42 9.34
CA SER A 28 -21.85 -27.08 9.71
C SER A 28 -22.89 -27.85 8.90
N LEU A 29 -22.66 -28.02 7.59
CA LEU A 29 -23.54 -28.80 6.71
C LEU A 29 -23.51 -30.29 7.06
N LEU A 30 -22.33 -30.86 7.35
CA LEU A 30 -22.19 -32.25 7.80
C LEU A 30 -22.92 -32.50 9.12
N LEU A 31 -22.90 -31.53 10.03
CA LEU A 31 -23.66 -31.52 11.28
C LEU A 31 -25.16 -31.22 11.09
N ARG A 32 -25.62 -31.05 9.85
CA ARG A 32 -27.01 -30.73 9.49
C ARG A 32 -27.53 -29.45 10.16
N ARG A 33 -26.65 -28.48 10.40
CA ARG A 33 -27.07 -27.13 10.81
C ARG A 33 -27.76 -26.43 9.63
N PRO A 34 -28.82 -25.65 9.86
CA PRO A 34 -29.52 -24.96 8.79
C PRO A 34 -28.59 -23.93 8.11
N PRO A 35 -28.46 -23.94 6.76
CA PRO A 35 -27.67 -22.96 6.03
C PRO A 35 -28.43 -21.65 5.80
N GLY A 36 -27.68 -20.57 5.61
CA GLY A 36 -28.15 -19.25 5.20
C GLY A 36 -27.63 -18.85 3.81
N ARG A 37 -27.28 -17.57 3.64
CA ARG A 37 -26.73 -17.02 2.39
C ARG A 37 -25.47 -17.77 1.96
N GLU A 38 -25.37 -18.11 0.67
CA GLU A 38 -24.23 -18.84 0.07
C GLU A 38 -23.89 -20.17 0.81
N ALA A 39 -24.92 -20.77 1.43
CA ALA A 39 -24.86 -21.98 2.24
C ALA A 39 -24.01 -21.88 3.52
N PHE A 40 -23.56 -20.70 3.93
CA PHE A 40 -22.86 -20.52 5.20
C PHE A 40 -23.82 -20.65 6.40
N PRO A 41 -23.35 -21.12 7.57
CA PRO A 41 -24.17 -21.13 8.77
C PRO A 41 -24.44 -19.70 9.26
N GLY A 42 -25.55 -19.50 9.98
CA GLY A 42 -25.98 -18.16 10.43
C GLY A 42 -24.99 -17.45 11.39
N ASP A 43 -24.09 -18.20 12.01
CA ASP A 43 -23.06 -17.70 12.94
C ASP A 43 -21.68 -17.51 12.29
N VAL A 44 -21.57 -17.55 10.95
CA VAL A 44 -20.29 -17.32 10.26
C VAL A 44 -19.71 -15.92 10.53
N PHE A 45 -20.55 -14.90 10.75
CA PHE A 45 -20.08 -13.59 11.19
C PHE A 45 -19.41 -13.68 12.57
N TYR A 46 -20.05 -14.39 13.50
CA TYR A 46 -19.52 -14.60 14.85
C TYR A 46 -18.20 -15.38 14.85
N LEU A 47 -18.00 -16.30 13.90
CA LEU A 47 -16.74 -17.01 13.72
C LEU A 47 -15.55 -16.04 13.55
N HIS A 48 -15.69 -15.06 12.65
CA HIS A 48 -14.62 -14.10 12.37
C HIS A 48 -14.57 -12.97 13.39
N SER A 49 -15.72 -12.46 13.87
CA SER A 49 -15.70 -11.37 14.85
C SER A 49 -15.06 -11.80 16.15
N ARG A 50 -15.41 -12.96 16.72
CA ARG A 50 -14.75 -13.47 17.93
C ARG A 50 -13.26 -13.77 17.74
N LEU A 51 -12.82 -13.97 16.51
CA LEU A 51 -11.41 -14.20 16.17
C LEU A 51 -10.65 -12.86 16.09
N LEU A 52 -11.19 -11.89 15.36
CA LEU A 52 -10.52 -10.62 15.07
C LEU A 52 -10.61 -9.64 16.24
N GLU A 53 -11.70 -9.63 17.02
CA GLU A 53 -11.84 -8.81 18.24
C GLU A 53 -10.89 -9.24 19.38
N ARG A 54 -10.15 -10.34 19.20
CA ARG A 54 -9.06 -10.75 20.10
C ARG A 54 -7.75 -10.01 19.81
N ALA A 55 -7.64 -9.35 18.67
CA ALA A 55 -6.51 -8.52 18.27
C ALA A 55 -6.76 -7.09 18.75
N ALA A 56 -5.98 -6.64 19.74
CA ALA A 56 -6.17 -5.35 20.38
C ALA A 56 -4.83 -4.78 20.88
N LYS A 57 -4.83 -3.49 21.26
CA LYS A 57 -3.80 -2.90 22.11
C LYS A 57 -4.35 -2.78 23.54
N LEU A 58 -3.67 -3.40 24.49
CA LEU A 58 -4.04 -3.35 25.89
C LEU A 58 -3.67 -1.99 26.51
N SER A 59 -4.35 -1.63 27.60
CA SER A 59 -4.03 -0.43 28.39
C SER A 59 -2.69 -0.59 29.13
N ASP A 60 -2.16 0.53 29.64
CA ASP A 60 -0.93 0.53 30.43
C ASP A 60 -1.06 -0.33 31.70
N GLU A 61 -2.25 -0.39 32.31
CA GLU A 61 -2.55 -1.23 33.47
C GLU A 61 -2.45 -2.74 33.17
N LEU A 62 -2.65 -3.11 31.91
CA LEU A 62 -2.57 -4.49 31.40
C LEU A 62 -1.25 -4.77 30.68
N GLY A 63 -0.23 -3.94 30.90
CA GLY A 63 1.12 -4.13 30.34
C GLY A 63 1.34 -3.56 28.94
N ALA A 64 0.37 -2.82 28.38
CA ALA A 64 0.47 -2.11 27.10
C ALA A 64 0.80 -2.94 25.84
N GLY A 65 0.80 -4.28 25.94
CA GLY A 65 1.06 -5.19 24.83
C GLY A 65 0.01 -5.09 23.72
N SER A 66 0.34 -5.56 22.53
CA SER A 66 -0.58 -5.50 21.38
C SER A 66 -0.53 -6.73 20.49
N LEU A 67 -1.67 -7.04 19.86
CA LEU A 67 -1.77 -8.01 18.78
C LEU A 67 -2.39 -7.33 17.56
N THR A 68 -1.59 -7.12 16.52
CA THR A 68 -2.06 -6.61 15.23
C THR A 68 -2.46 -7.79 14.35
N ALA A 69 -3.65 -7.75 13.76
CA ALA A 69 -4.13 -8.79 12.84
C ALA A 69 -4.17 -8.28 11.39
N LEU A 70 -3.61 -9.07 10.47
CA LEU A 70 -3.70 -8.87 9.02
C LEU A 70 -4.44 -10.07 8.40
N PRO A 71 -5.78 -10.04 8.37
CA PRO A 71 -6.56 -11.08 7.70
C PRO A 71 -6.50 -10.91 6.18
N ILE A 72 -6.22 -12.00 5.48
CA ILE A 72 -6.31 -12.09 4.02
C ILE A 72 -7.67 -12.69 3.65
N ILE A 73 -8.30 -12.11 2.64
CA ILE A 73 -9.57 -12.55 2.07
C ILE A 73 -9.41 -12.62 0.56
N GLU A 74 -9.60 -13.81 0.02
CA GLU A 74 -9.72 -14.00 -1.42
C GLU A 74 -11.12 -13.54 -1.88
N THR A 75 -11.17 -12.61 -2.84
CA THR A 75 -12.41 -12.25 -3.55
C THR A 75 -12.51 -13.04 -4.86
N LYS A 76 -13.73 -13.40 -5.26
CA LYS A 76 -13.95 -14.10 -6.53
C LYS A 76 -14.24 -13.07 -7.62
N ALA A 77 -13.40 -13.03 -8.65
CA ALA A 77 -13.51 -12.07 -9.75
C ALA A 77 -13.60 -10.60 -9.29
N GLY A 78 -12.92 -10.25 -8.18
CA GLY A 78 -12.95 -8.90 -7.63
C GLY A 78 -14.25 -8.50 -6.92
N ASP A 79 -15.21 -9.43 -6.72
CA ASP A 79 -16.48 -9.11 -6.07
C ASP A 79 -16.32 -8.93 -4.55
N VAL A 80 -16.26 -7.67 -4.13
CA VAL A 80 -16.19 -7.25 -2.73
C VAL A 80 -17.55 -7.27 -2.02
N SER A 81 -18.64 -7.41 -2.77
CA SER A 81 -20.02 -7.46 -2.26
C SER A 81 -20.46 -8.88 -1.87
N ALA A 82 -19.62 -9.87 -2.13
CA ALA A 82 -19.79 -11.24 -1.67
C ALA A 82 -19.91 -11.31 -0.14
N PHE A 83 -20.55 -12.38 0.34
CA PHE A 83 -20.98 -12.45 1.74
C PHE A 83 -19.83 -12.41 2.75
N ILE A 84 -18.76 -13.19 2.53
CA ILE A 84 -17.61 -13.24 3.45
C ILE A 84 -16.77 -11.95 3.42
N PRO A 85 -16.38 -11.40 2.25
CA PRO A 85 -15.69 -10.11 2.19
C PRO A 85 -16.45 -8.99 2.91
N THR A 86 -17.76 -8.86 2.66
CA THR A 86 -18.60 -7.83 3.30
C THR A 86 -18.58 -7.97 4.83
N ASN A 87 -18.71 -9.20 5.34
CA ASN A 87 -18.65 -9.46 6.78
C ASN A 87 -17.31 -9.01 7.37
N VAL A 88 -16.19 -9.41 6.77
CA VAL A 88 -14.86 -9.11 7.31
C VAL A 88 -14.51 -7.62 7.22
N ILE A 89 -14.90 -6.94 6.13
CA ILE A 89 -14.74 -5.47 5.98
C ILE A 89 -15.44 -4.70 7.09
N SER A 90 -16.58 -5.21 7.57
CA SER A 90 -17.32 -4.60 8.68
C SER A 90 -16.76 -4.89 10.07
N ILE A 91 -15.84 -5.85 10.19
CA ILE A 91 -15.18 -6.22 11.46
C ILE A 91 -13.81 -5.54 11.59
N THR A 92 -13.02 -5.48 10.51
CA THR A 92 -11.64 -4.95 10.57
C THR A 92 -11.63 -3.43 10.79
N ASP A 93 -10.48 -2.85 11.12
CA ASP A 93 -10.31 -1.38 11.24
C ASP A 93 -9.92 -0.71 9.91
N GLY A 94 -10.11 -1.39 8.79
CA GLY A 94 -9.72 -0.92 7.47
C GLY A 94 -9.52 -2.07 6.51
N GLN A 95 -9.15 -1.72 5.29
CA GLN A 95 -8.93 -2.66 4.22
C GLN A 95 -7.91 -2.13 3.21
N ILE A 96 -7.09 -3.05 2.70
CA ILE A 96 -6.17 -2.83 1.59
C ILE A 96 -6.68 -3.71 0.45
N PHE A 97 -7.14 -3.09 -0.63
CA PHE A 97 -7.63 -3.79 -1.81
C PHE A 97 -6.50 -3.95 -2.83
N LEU A 98 -6.26 -5.19 -3.24
CA LEU A 98 -5.35 -5.53 -4.31
C LEU A 98 -6.16 -5.84 -5.57
N GLN A 99 -5.83 -5.19 -6.69
CA GLN A 99 -6.53 -5.37 -7.96
C GLN A 99 -5.64 -6.02 -9.01
N ASP A 100 -6.22 -6.95 -9.75
CA ASP A 100 -5.57 -7.67 -10.86
C ASP A 100 -5.19 -6.72 -12.01
N ASP A 101 -6.06 -5.76 -12.35
CA ASP A 101 -5.81 -4.79 -13.43
C ASP A 101 -4.63 -3.87 -13.11
N LEU A 102 -4.51 -3.39 -11.85
CA LEU A 102 -3.35 -2.61 -11.39
C LEU A 102 -2.06 -3.44 -11.44
N PHE A 103 -2.14 -4.71 -11.06
CA PHE A 103 -0.99 -5.60 -11.10
C PHE A 103 -0.49 -5.84 -12.54
N LYS A 104 -1.43 -6.02 -13.49
CA LYS A 104 -1.15 -6.24 -14.91
C LYS A 104 -0.64 -4.99 -15.63
N SER A 105 -1.02 -3.79 -15.19
CA SER A 105 -0.48 -2.54 -15.70
C SER A 105 0.91 -2.17 -15.13
N GLY A 106 1.48 -3.02 -14.28
CA GLY A 106 2.82 -2.84 -13.72
C GLY A 106 2.88 -2.06 -12.42
N ILE A 107 1.73 -1.76 -11.79
CA ILE A 107 1.67 -1.16 -10.46
C ILE A 107 1.81 -2.27 -9.41
N ARG A 108 2.94 -2.26 -8.70
CA ARG A 108 3.28 -3.26 -7.68
C ARG A 108 3.90 -2.54 -6.48
N PRO A 109 3.33 -2.63 -5.26
CA PRO A 109 2.13 -3.37 -4.87
C PRO A 109 0.84 -2.83 -5.52
N ALA A 110 -0.06 -3.72 -5.90
CA ALA A 110 -1.27 -3.39 -6.70
C ALA A 110 -2.42 -2.83 -5.85
N VAL A 111 -2.12 -1.84 -5.00
CA VAL A 111 -3.08 -1.27 -4.05
C VAL A 111 -4.00 -0.25 -4.71
N ASP A 112 -5.30 -0.47 -4.64
CA ASP A 112 -6.29 0.55 -5.00
C ASP A 112 -6.45 1.55 -3.84
N VAL A 113 -5.85 2.73 -3.99
CA VAL A 113 -5.85 3.81 -2.99
C VAL A 113 -7.25 4.43 -2.77
N GLY A 114 -8.15 4.33 -3.77
CA GLY A 114 -9.50 4.87 -3.70
C GLY A 114 -10.39 4.05 -2.78
N ILE A 115 -10.37 2.73 -2.93
CA ILE A 115 -11.22 1.80 -2.15
C ILE A 115 -10.54 1.42 -0.81
N SER A 116 -9.20 1.47 -0.75
CA SER A 116 -8.45 1.17 0.47
C SER A 116 -8.60 2.26 1.53
N VAL A 117 -8.86 1.85 2.76
CA VAL A 117 -9.12 2.75 3.89
C VAL A 117 -8.46 2.21 5.15
N SER A 118 -7.93 3.11 5.97
CA SER A 118 -7.60 2.85 7.37
C SER A 118 -8.52 3.72 8.24
N ARG A 119 -9.28 3.10 9.15
CA ARG A 119 -10.17 3.80 10.09
C ARG A 119 -9.38 4.43 11.25
N VAL A 120 -8.18 3.95 11.53
CA VAL A 120 -7.24 4.55 12.50
C VAL A 120 -6.57 5.80 11.91
N GLY A 121 -6.23 5.76 10.62
CA GLY A 121 -5.69 6.90 9.88
C GLY A 121 -4.33 7.38 10.41
N SER A 122 -4.13 8.70 10.44
CA SER A 122 -2.84 9.33 10.80
C SER A 122 -2.39 9.09 12.26
N ALA A 123 -3.26 8.56 13.13
CA ALA A 123 -2.88 8.18 14.49
C ALA A 123 -1.90 6.99 14.52
N ALA A 124 -1.84 6.19 13.46
CA ALA A 124 -0.89 5.09 13.32
C ALA A 124 0.47 5.52 12.71
N GLN A 125 0.64 6.80 12.36
CA GLN A 125 1.85 7.31 11.71
C GLN A 125 2.74 8.05 12.71
N VAL A 126 4.07 7.96 12.50
CA VAL A 126 5.01 8.90 13.14
C VAL A 126 4.79 10.30 12.58
N LYS A 127 5.15 11.33 13.36
CA LYS A 127 4.93 12.73 12.98
C LYS A 127 5.59 13.08 11.64
N ALA A 128 6.80 12.59 11.40
CA ALA A 128 7.53 12.77 10.14
C ALA A 128 6.74 12.26 8.92
N MET A 129 6.17 11.05 9.01
CA MET A 129 5.37 10.46 7.94
C MET A 129 4.07 11.24 7.70
N LYS A 130 3.44 11.75 8.76
CA LYS A 130 2.25 12.61 8.65
C LYS A 130 2.54 13.91 7.89
N VAL A 131 3.72 14.51 8.11
CA VAL A 131 4.17 15.69 7.37
C VAL A 131 4.40 15.35 5.89
N ALA A 132 5.14 14.27 5.61
CA ALA A 132 5.43 13.84 4.24
C ALA A 132 4.17 13.48 3.43
N THR A 133 3.23 12.74 4.03
CA THR A 133 2.02 12.23 3.34
C THR A 133 0.91 13.26 3.16
N GLY A 134 1.03 14.48 3.71
CA GLY A 134 -0.04 15.45 3.92
C GLY A 134 -1.16 15.48 2.87
N THR A 135 -0.84 15.60 1.58
CA THR A 135 -1.81 15.66 0.48
C THR A 135 -1.91 14.39 -0.36
N LEU A 136 -1.02 13.41 -0.13
CA LEU A 136 -0.81 12.26 -1.02
C LEU A 136 -2.09 11.51 -1.37
N LYS A 137 -2.93 11.19 -0.37
CA LYS A 137 -4.19 10.47 -0.61
C LYS A 137 -5.17 11.29 -1.45
N GLY A 138 -5.28 12.58 -1.18
CA GLY A 138 -6.14 13.48 -1.93
C GLY A 138 -5.67 13.66 -3.36
N ASP A 139 -4.35 13.81 -3.56
CA ASP A 139 -3.73 13.94 -4.87
C ASP A 139 -3.95 12.69 -5.72
N LEU A 140 -3.78 11.50 -5.15
CA LEU A 140 -4.03 10.23 -5.84
C LEU A 140 -5.51 9.97 -6.13
N GLN A 141 -6.43 10.40 -5.26
CA GLN A 141 -7.86 10.30 -5.52
C GLN A 141 -8.29 11.21 -6.68
N GLN A 142 -7.87 12.47 -6.66
CA GLN A 142 -8.13 13.42 -7.75
C GLN A 142 -7.50 12.95 -9.06
N PHE A 143 -6.27 12.40 -9.01
CA PHE A 143 -5.62 11.80 -10.15
C PHE A 143 -6.47 10.71 -10.80
N ARG A 144 -7.04 9.78 -10.02
CA ARG A 144 -7.89 8.71 -10.58
C ARG A 144 -9.17 9.24 -11.24
N GLU A 145 -9.79 10.26 -10.65
CA GLU A 145 -10.96 10.91 -11.25
C GLU A 145 -10.61 11.60 -12.57
N LEU A 146 -9.48 12.31 -12.61
CA LEU A 146 -8.98 12.99 -13.80
C LEU A 146 -8.52 12.03 -14.89
N GLU A 147 -7.84 10.95 -14.53
CA GLU A 147 -7.39 9.90 -15.45
C GLU A 147 -8.58 9.25 -16.16
N ALA A 148 -9.63 8.92 -15.41
CA ALA A 148 -10.87 8.40 -15.98
C ALA A 148 -11.55 9.41 -16.92
N PHE A 149 -11.58 10.70 -16.55
CA PHE A 149 -12.16 11.75 -17.39
C PHE A 149 -11.36 11.98 -18.69
N ALA A 150 -10.04 12.03 -18.59
CA ALA A 150 -9.12 12.24 -19.71
C ALA A 150 -9.19 11.12 -20.74
N ALA A 151 -9.43 9.88 -20.31
CA ALA A 151 -9.62 8.72 -21.19
C ALA A 151 -10.82 8.87 -22.15
N PHE A 152 -11.78 9.75 -21.87
CA PHE A 152 -12.91 10.05 -22.75
C PHE A 152 -12.62 11.17 -23.77
N GLY A 153 -11.37 11.63 -23.89
CA GLY A 153 -10.94 12.57 -24.93
C GLY A 153 -11.36 14.02 -24.71
N SER A 154 -11.56 14.44 -23.45
CA SER A 154 -11.85 15.82 -23.09
C SER A 154 -10.58 16.67 -22.99
N ASP A 155 -10.63 17.90 -23.50
CA ASP A 155 -9.57 18.88 -23.28
C ASP A 155 -9.48 19.24 -21.79
N LEU A 156 -8.34 18.93 -21.17
CA LEU A 156 -8.02 19.32 -19.81
C LEU A 156 -7.44 20.73 -19.77
N ASP A 157 -7.87 21.53 -18.79
CA ASP A 157 -7.23 22.80 -18.49
C ASP A 157 -5.79 22.59 -17.94
N PRO A 158 -4.92 23.61 -17.96
CA PRO A 158 -3.52 23.46 -17.55
C PRO A 158 -3.33 22.97 -16.11
N VAL A 159 -4.26 23.27 -15.19
CA VAL A 159 -4.17 22.81 -13.79
C VAL A 159 -4.46 21.32 -13.73
N SER A 160 -5.53 20.88 -14.39
CA SER A 160 -5.87 19.45 -14.49
C SER A 160 -4.77 18.63 -15.16
N LYS A 161 -4.10 19.18 -16.20
CA LYS A 161 -2.93 18.54 -16.83
C LYS A 161 -1.77 18.38 -15.87
N ALA A 162 -1.43 19.42 -15.10
CA ALA A 162 -0.36 19.36 -14.11
C ALA A 162 -0.66 18.35 -12.99
N GLN A 163 -1.92 18.29 -12.53
CA GLN A 163 -2.37 17.30 -11.55
C GLN A 163 -2.27 15.87 -12.08
N LEU A 164 -2.70 15.65 -13.33
CA LEU A 164 -2.57 14.35 -13.99
C LEU A 164 -1.11 13.93 -14.11
N ALA A 165 -0.24 14.83 -14.56
CA ALA A 165 1.20 14.61 -14.70
C ALA A 165 1.88 14.26 -13.36
N ARG A 166 1.51 14.96 -12.28
CA ARG A 166 1.99 14.65 -10.92
C ARG A 166 1.48 13.29 -10.45
N GLY A 167 0.22 12.97 -10.69
CA GLY A 167 -0.37 11.70 -10.29
C GLY A 167 0.31 10.48 -10.91
N TYR A 168 0.73 10.57 -12.18
CA TYR A 168 1.55 9.52 -12.79
C TYR A 168 2.89 9.32 -12.08
N ARG A 169 3.59 10.41 -11.74
CA ARG A 169 4.88 10.35 -11.03
C ARG A 169 4.74 9.83 -9.61
N LEU A 170 3.68 10.23 -8.90
CA LEU A 170 3.36 9.68 -7.58
C LEU A 170 3.01 8.18 -7.66
N THR A 171 2.30 7.76 -8.70
CA THR A 171 1.99 6.34 -8.92
C THR A 171 3.26 5.54 -9.20
N GLU A 172 4.20 6.10 -9.98
CA GLU A 172 5.51 5.49 -10.23
C GLU A 172 6.35 5.39 -8.95
N LEU A 173 6.41 6.46 -8.16
CA LEU A 173 7.14 6.53 -6.89
C LEU A 173 6.69 5.46 -5.89
N LEU A 174 5.40 5.13 -5.86
CA LEU A 174 4.84 4.14 -4.94
C LEU A 174 5.07 2.69 -5.39
N LYS A 175 5.73 2.47 -6.53
CA LYS A 175 6.12 1.12 -6.94
C LYS A 175 7.29 0.62 -6.11
N GLN A 176 7.27 -0.67 -5.80
CA GLN A 176 8.29 -1.31 -4.98
C GLN A 176 8.55 -2.73 -5.46
N GLY A 177 9.82 -3.12 -5.41
CA GLY A 177 10.25 -4.50 -5.68
C GLY A 177 9.75 -5.49 -4.62
N VAL A 178 9.82 -6.77 -4.95
CA VAL A 178 9.52 -7.86 -4.01
C VAL A 178 10.66 -7.96 -2.99
N ASN A 179 10.31 -8.08 -1.71
CA ASN A 179 11.27 -8.22 -0.60
C ASN A 179 12.28 -7.07 -0.45
N THR A 180 11.94 -5.86 -0.91
CA THR A 180 12.77 -4.66 -0.76
C THR A 180 12.12 -3.63 0.16
N PRO A 181 11.85 -3.93 1.45
CA PRO A 181 11.17 -3.01 2.37
C PRO A 181 11.99 -1.75 2.61
N TYR A 182 11.33 -0.59 2.66
CA TYR A 182 11.99 0.68 2.96
C TYR A 182 11.82 1.04 4.45
N PRO A 183 12.88 1.49 5.14
CA PRO A 183 12.76 2.09 6.46
C PRO A 183 11.87 3.35 6.44
N VAL A 184 11.21 3.66 7.56
CA VAL A 184 10.31 4.83 7.66
C VAL A 184 10.98 6.15 7.31
N ALA A 185 12.28 6.30 7.61
CA ALA A 185 13.06 7.48 7.25
C ALA A 185 13.18 7.64 5.72
N GLU A 186 13.46 6.55 5.00
CA GLU A 186 13.56 6.55 3.54
C GLU A 186 12.21 6.81 2.89
N GLN A 187 11.15 6.15 3.38
CA GLN A 187 9.77 6.42 2.92
C GLN A 187 9.39 7.89 3.13
N THR A 188 9.77 8.49 4.26
CA THR A 188 9.46 9.90 4.57
C THR A 188 10.12 10.82 3.55
N VAL A 189 11.41 10.63 3.25
CA VAL A 189 12.14 11.46 2.27
C VAL A 189 11.55 11.30 0.87
N SER A 190 11.34 10.06 0.43
CA SER A 190 10.77 9.75 -0.89
C SER A 190 9.38 10.40 -1.07
N ILE A 191 8.46 10.14 -0.13
CA ILE A 191 7.09 10.67 -0.21
C ILE A 191 7.09 12.20 -0.12
N PHE A 192 7.93 12.79 0.73
CA PHE A 192 8.03 14.24 0.85
C PHE A 192 8.50 14.88 -0.46
N ALA A 193 9.49 14.28 -1.15
CA ALA A 193 9.93 14.75 -2.46
C ALA A 193 8.79 14.72 -3.49
N GLY A 194 8.00 13.63 -3.50
CA GLY A 194 6.84 13.50 -4.37
C GLY A 194 5.73 14.51 -4.10
N THR A 195 5.29 14.64 -2.85
CA THR A 195 4.16 15.52 -2.48
C THR A 195 4.48 17.01 -2.61
N ARG A 196 5.76 17.39 -2.51
CA ARG A 196 6.22 18.78 -2.71
C ARG A 196 6.55 19.12 -4.16
N GLY A 197 6.40 18.18 -5.10
CA GLY A 197 6.53 18.43 -6.53
C GLY A 197 7.96 18.42 -7.06
N TYR A 198 8.94 17.89 -6.31
CA TYR A 198 10.32 17.76 -6.78
C TYR A 198 10.48 16.75 -7.92
N LEU A 199 9.44 15.95 -8.18
CA LEU A 199 9.39 15.01 -9.30
C LEU A 199 8.76 15.62 -10.56
N ASP A 200 8.09 16.78 -10.47
CA ASP A 200 7.21 17.29 -11.54
C ASP A 200 7.96 17.55 -12.86
N SER A 201 9.25 17.90 -12.80
CA SER A 201 10.10 18.12 -13.99
C SER A 201 10.71 16.84 -14.57
N LEU A 202 10.63 15.71 -13.86
CA LEU A 202 11.25 14.46 -14.28
C LEU A 202 10.37 13.72 -15.28
N ASP A 203 10.95 12.98 -16.21
CA ASP A 203 10.19 11.98 -16.95
C ASP A 203 9.81 10.81 -16.04
N ILE A 204 8.68 10.16 -16.34
CA ILE A 204 8.17 9.04 -15.53
C ILE A 204 9.21 7.93 -15.41
N GLY A 205 9.93 7.63 -16.50
CA GLY A 205 10.97 6.60 -16.52
C GLY A 205 12.16 6.88 -15.60
N ASP A 206 12.35 8.13 -15.16
CA ASP A 206 13.43 8.54 -14.27
C ASP A 206 13.03 8.57 -12.78
N VAL A 207 11.74 8.45 -12.45
CA VAL A 207 11.25 8.61 -11.06
C VAL A 207 11.91 7.62 -10.10
N LEU A 208 11.96 6.34 -10.46
CA LEU A 208 12.56 5.30 -9.59
C LEU A 208 14.08 5.45 -9.50
N ARG A 209 14.74 5.95 -10.55
CA ARG A 209 16.18 6.24 -10.55
C ARG A 209 16.48 7.42 -9.63
N PHE A 210 15.69 8.49 -9.75
CA PHE A 210 15.75 9.65 -8.86
C PHE A 210 15.55 9.25 -7.40
N GLU A 211 14.53 8.41 -7.09
CA GLU A 211 14.31 7.94 -5.72
C GLU A 211 15.53 7.19 -5.18
N ALA A 212 16.05 6.21 -5.92
CA ALA A 212 17.19 5.41 -5.49
C ALA A 212 18.43 6.26 -5.20
N GLU A 213 18.75 7.21 -6.09
CA GLU A 213 19.90 8.10 -5.95
C GLU A 213 19.68 9.15 -4.84
N LEU A 214 18.46 9.67 -4.68
CA LEU A 214 18.10 10.58 -3.58
C LEU A 214 18.28 9.88 -2.23
N LEU A 215 17.81 8.64 -2.11
CA LEU A 215 17.96 7.88 -0.86
C LEU A 215 19.43 7.60 -0.55
N ASP A 216 20.27 7.30 -1.55
CA ASP A 216 21.71 7.15 -1.36
C ASP A 216 22.39 8.46 -0.93
N TRP A 217 21.98 9.59 -1.52
CA TRP A 217 22.42 10.92 -1.11
C TRP A 217 22.11 11.20 0.36
N PHE A 218 20.89 10.88 0.81
CA PHE A 218 20.49 11.06 2.21
C PHE A 218 21.24 10.13 3.16
N ARG A 219 21.47 8.87 2.79
CA ARG A 219 22.27 7.92 3.59
C ARG A 219 23.72 8.40 3.76
N THR A 220 24.30 9.02 2.73
CA THR A 220 25.72 9.39 2.73
C THR A 220 26.00 10.77 3.32
N ARG A 221 25.10 11.74 3.11
CA ARG A 221 25.35 13.17 3.43
C ARG A 221 24.42 13.75 4.48
N HIS A 222 23.25 13.16 4.70
CA HIS A 222 22.22 13.69 5.61
C HIS A 222 21.78 12.66 6.67
N ASP A 223 22.73 11.86 7.16
CA ASP A 223 22.47 10.82 8.17
C ASP A 223 21.84 11.36 9.46
N SER A 224 22.12 12.62 9.82
CA SER A 224 21.49 13.28 10.97
C SER A 224 19.97 13.39 10.83
N ILE A 225 19.46 13.73 9.65
CA ILE A 225 18.03 13.81 9.34
C ILE A 225 17.43 12.41 9.37
N MET A 226 18.09 11.44 8.71
CA MET A 226 17.65 10.05 8.68
C MET A 226 17.56 9.42 10.08
N SER A 227 18.56 9.69 10.91
CA SER A 227 18.62 9.22 12.29
C SER A 227 17.54 9.83 13.18
N SER A 228 17.24 11.12 13.04
CA SER A 228 16.17 11.74 13.83
C SER A 228 14.78 11.21 13.44
N ILE A 229 14.51 11.02 12.15
CA ILE A 229 13.25 10.41 11.71
C ILE A 229 13.13 8.97 12.25
N LYS A 230 14.21 8.20 12.21
CA LYS A 230 14.23 6.82 12.69
C LYS A 230 14.02 6.71 14.21
N ASN A 231 14.70 7.54 15.00
CA ASN A 231 14.75 7.41 16.46
C ASN A 231 13.64 8.20 17.15
N ASP A 232 13.37 9.42 16.68
CA ASP A 232 12.45 10.36 17.32
C ASP A 232 11.11 10.46 16.58
N GLY A 233 11.02 9.92 15.36
CA GLY A 233 9.79 9.95 14.54
C GLY A 233 9.42 11.35 14.04
N VAL A 234 10.36 12.30 14.06
CA VAL A 234 10.18 13.70 13.65
C VAL A 234 11.20 14.11 12.60
N ILE A 235 10.82 15.09 11.78
CA ILE A 235 11.77 15.83 10.93
C ILE A 235 12.30 16.97 11.82
N PRO A 236 13.63 17.08 12.07
CA PRO A 236 14.17 18.11 12.96
C PRO A 236 13.86 19.53 12.48
N ASP A 237 14.08 19.76 11.19
CA ASP A 237 13.77 20.99 10.46
C ASP A 237 13.29 20.64 9.05
N GLU A 238 12.07 21.05 8.69
CA GLU A 238 11.52 20.85 7.35
C GLU A 238 12.29 21.66 6.29
N GLY A 239 12.84 22.82 6.65
CA GLY A 239 13.60 23.67 5.74
C GLY A 239 14.93 23.03 5.32
N ASP A 240 15.62 22.38 6.26
CA ASP A 240 16.86 21.64 5.97
C ASP A 240 16.58 20.43 5.07
N LEU A 241 15.46 19.72 5.31
CA LEU A 241 15.03 18.62 4.46
C LEU A 241 14.70 19.11 3.04
N GLU A 242 13.91 20.17 2.91
CA GLU A 242 13.57 20.80 1.62
C GLU A 242 14.82 21.27 0.88
N ALA A 243 15.77 21.89 1.59
CA ALA A 243 17.03 22.35 1.01
C ALA A 243 17.88 21.19 0.50
N ALA A 244 17.99 20.10 1.27
CA ALA A 244 18.75 18.91 0.88
C ALA A 244 18.14 18.18 -0.32
N ILE A 245 16.81 18.03 -0.36
CA ILE A 245 16.11 17.45 -1.53
C ILE A 245 16.31 18.35 -2.74
N LYS A 246 16.15 19.67 -2.58
CA LYS A 246 16.34 20.64 -3.67
C LYS A 246 17.77 20.60 -4.21
N GLU A 247 18.78 20.56 -3.34
CA GLU A 247 20.18 20.47 -3.73
C GLU A 247 20.45 19.23 -4.58
N PHE A 248 19.87 18.09 -4.22
CA PHE A 248 19.95 16.87 -5.02
C PHE A 248 19.19 17.01 -6.34
N SER A 249 17.95 17.50 -6.31
CA SER A 249 17.12 17.71 -7.50
C SER A 249 17.77 18.61 -8.54
N ASP A 250 18.47 19.68 -8.11
CA ASP A 250 19.18 20.60 -9.01
C ASP A 250 20.42 19.92 -9.67
N GLN A 251 20.95 18.84 -9.10
CA GLN A 251 22.11 18.09 -9.61
C GLN A 251 21.72 16.84 -10.42
N PHE A 252 20.48 16.37 -10.30
CA PHE A 252 20.04 15.16 -10.96
C PHE A 252 19.85 15.39 -12.47
N GLU A 253 20.54 14.59 -13.29
CA GLU A 253 20.41 14.62 -14.75
C GLU A 253 19.43 13.53 -15.24
N GLY A 254 18.25 13.97 -15.66
CA GLY A 254 17.23 13.13 -16.29
C GLY A 254 17.65 12.62 -17.68
N SER A 255 16.95 11.61 -18.18
CA SER A 255 17.17 10.99 -19.48
C SER A 255 16.71 11.87 -20.66
N SER A 256 15.84 12.86 -20.41
CA SER A 256 15.42 13.89 -21.37
C SER A 256 15.36 15.27 -20.72
N ASN A 257 15.86 16.30 -21.39
CA ASN A 257 15.75 17.71 -20.96
C ASN A 257 14.39 18.36 -21.34
N GLU A 258 13.44 17.58 -21.85
CA GLU A 258 12.09 18.02 -22.19
C GLU A 258 11.11 17.02 -21.58
N GLY A 259 10.45 17.40 -20.48
CA GLY A 259 9.47 16.55 -19.81
C GLY A 259 8.38 16.11 -20.79
N SER A 260 8.29 14.81 -21.02
CA SER A 260 7.25 14.20 -21.83
C SER A 260 5.89 14.37 -21.15
N GLU A 261 4.91 14.95 -21.86
CA GLU A 261 3.51 14.95 -21.42
C GLU A 261 2.93 13.54 -21.63
N PRO A 262 2.55 12.81 -20.57
CA PRO A 262 1.94 11.49 -20.73
C PRO A 262 0.54 11.61 -21.34
N GLU A 263 0.27 10.85 -22.40
CA GLU A 263 -1.09 10.66 -22.90
C GLU A 263 -1.91 9.85 -21.89
N ALA A 264 -3.19 10.21 -21.69
CA ALA A 264 -4.08 9.46 -20.83
C ALA A 264 -4.45 8.13 -21.48
N GLU A 265 -3.83 7.04 -21.06
CA GLU A 265 -4.22 5.70 -21.50
C GLU A 265 -5.33 5.15 -20.59
N ALA A 266 -6.44 4.70 -21.21
CA ALA A 266 -7.47 3.98 -20.49
C ALA A 266 -6.88 2.68 -19.93
N GLN A 267 -7.03 2.45 -18.62
CA GLN A 267 -6.50 1.26 -17.93
C GLN A 267 -6.99 -0.09 -18.48
N GLY A 268 -8.04 -0.09 -19.31
CA GLY A 268 -8.52 -1.29 -20.02
C GLY A 268 -7.86 -1.54 -21.39
N ALA A 269 -7.07 -0.59 -21.91
CA ALA A 269 -6.49 -0.64 -23.25
C ALA A 269 -4.95 -0.69 -23.26
N ALA A 270 -4.31 -0.84 -22.10
CA ALA A 270 -2.90 -1.20 -22.07
C ALA A 270 -2.75 -2.57 -22.74
N HIS A 271 -2.26 -2.57 -23.99
CA HIS A 271 -1.71 -3.76 -24.60
C HIS A 271 -0.51 -4.17 -23.74
N ALA A 272 -0.78 -4.98 -22.71
CA ALA A 272 0.24 -5.61 -21.91
C ALA A 272 1.15 -6.35 -22.89
N LYS A 273 2.38 -5.84 -23.09
CA LYS A 273 3.47 -6.75 -23.36
C LYS A 273 3.46 -7.68 -22.17
N VAL A 274 3.00 -8.91 -22.40
CA VAL A 274 3.12 -10.01 -21.45
C VAL A 274 4.58 -9.99 -21.01
N VAL A 275 4.82 -9.51 -19.79
CA VAL A 275 6.13 -9.63 -19.17
C VAL A 275 6.25 -11.11 -18.88
N ASP A 276 7.12 -11.75 -19.66
CA ASP A 276 7.32 -13.18 -19.70
C ASP A 276 7.53 -13.74 -18.28
N SER A 277 6.69 -14.71 -17.90
CA SER A 277 6.80 -15.43 -16.65
C SER A 277 8.11 -16.21 -16.54
N ASP A 278 8.85 -16.39 -17.64
CA ASP A 278 10.11 -17.14 -17.68
C ASP A 278 11.30 -16.44 -17.00
N THR A 279 11.14 -15.23 -16.45
CA THR A 279 12.15 -14.59 -15.57
C THR A 279 11.78 -14.58 -14.08
N THR A 280 10.66 -15.20 -13.70
CA THR A 280 10.27 -15.38 -12.29
C THR A 280 10.32 -16.84 -11.87
N LEU A 281 11.52 -17.24 -11.44
CA LEU A 281 11.89 -18.43 -10.64
C LEU A 281 11.61 -19.82 -11.27
N PRO A 282 12.60 -20.74 -11.25
CA PRO A 282 12.30 -22.17 -11.37
C PRO A 282 11.54 -22.62 -10.13
N GLU A 283 10.46 -23.39 -10.33
CA GLU A 283 9.85 -24.19 -9.27
C GLU A 283 10.87 -25.22 -8.76
N GLU A 284 11.67 -24.86 -7.76
CA GLU A 284 12.41 -25.87 -7.00
C GLU A 284 11.47 -26.47 -5.95
N ASP A 285 11.02 -27.68 -6.26
CA ASP A 285 10.37 -28.60 -5.35
C ASP A 285 11.23 -28.76 -4.09
N ILE A 286 10.82 -28.10 -3.00
CA ILE A 286 11.37 -28.31 -1.66
C ILE A 286 10.92 -29.69 -1.18
N THR A 287 11.61 -30.72 -1.67
CA THR A 287 11.56 -32.05 -1.07
C THR A 287 12.22 -31.96 0.31
N ARG A 288 11.44 -32.33 1.32
CA ARG A 288 11.85 -32.33 2.72
C ARG A 288 12.66 -33.61 2.94
N ASP A 289 13.98 -33.48 3.01
CA ASP A 289 14.83 -34.58 3.44
C ASP A 289 14.47 -34.97 4.88
N GLU A 290 14.10 -36.24 5.07
CA GLU A 290 13.91 -36.87 6.36
C GLU A 290 15.29 -37.18 6.96
N ASP A 291 15.60 -36.58 8.11
CA ASP A 291 16.57 -37.05 9.09
C ASP A 291 16.05 -36.76 10.52
#